data_AF-A0A2U2AEI5-F1
#
_entry.id   AF-A0A2U2AEI5-F1
#
_cell.length_a   1.000
_cell.length_b   1.000
_cell.length_c   1.000
_cell.angle_alpha   90.00
_cell.angle_beta   90.00
_cell.angle_gamma   90.00
#
_symmetry.space_group_name_H-M   'P 1'
#
loop_
_entity.id
_entity.type
_entity.pdbx_description
1 polymer ?
#
loop_
_entity_poly.entity_id
_entity_poly.type
_entity_poly.pdbx_seq_one_letter_code
_entity_poly.pdbx_strand_id
1 'polypeptide(L)'
;MDRHNRLSNNRLSKLALCKQLLLVGAIILSLLPMMSYGKSAKMSQEDQPILGRYEHVTIDELGDTQIKAKLDTGAYTASLNASDIEYFKKGDDDWVRFTPVIDDVRLATLELPLEKISKIKPRVEEGEDQDDIVASKRPVVKMKVCLAGQWKTIDVNLTNRDHFNYPLLLGAKALRQYKALVDAGREYTADPACNQ
;
A
#
# COMPACT_ATOMS: atom_id res chain seq x y z
N MET A 1 20.58 61.97 -54.54
CA MET A 1 21.29 63.10 -55.20
C MET A 1 21.63 64.04 -54.05
N ASP A 2 22.86 64.31 -53.58
CA ASP A 2 24.25 64.23 -54.07
C ASP A 2 25.16 63.84 -52.88
N ARG A 3 26.14 62.93 -52.99
CA ARG A 3 27.52 63.03 -53.51
C ARG A 3 28.46 64.05 -52.83
N HIS A 4 29.70 63.56 -52.63
CA HIS A 4 30.95 64.18 -52.18
C HIS A 4 31.21 64.09 -50.67
N ASN A 5 31.94 63.10 -50.13
CA ASN A 5 33.34 62.68 -50.34
C ASN A 5 34.36 63.81 -50.09
N ARG A 6 35.09 63.72 -48.97
CA ARG A 6 36.43 64.31 -48.81
C ARG A 6 37.25 63.51 -47.79
N LEU A 7 38.24 62.80 -48.31
CA LEU A 7 39.30 62.10 -47.59
C LEU A 7 40.30 63.11 -47.00
N SER A 8 40.86 62.80 -45.82
CA SER A 8 42.14 63.37 -45.38
C SER A 8 42.94 62.32 -44.60
N ASN A 9 44.15 62.09 -45.09
CA ASN A 9 45.20 61.21 -44.58
C ASN A 9 45.87 61.76 -43.32
N ASN A 10 46.37 60.87 -42.45
CA ASN A 10 47.78 60.75 -42.01
C ASN A 10 47.84 59.78 -40.81
N ARG A 11 48.37 58.56 -40.98
CA ARG A 11 49.79 58.16 -40.97
C ARG A 11 50.45 58.18 -39.57
N LEU A 12 50.81 56.95 -39.17
CA LEU A 12 52.07 56.54 -38.53
C LEU A 12 52.20 56.68 -37.00
N SER A 13 52.07 55.54 -36.33
CA SER A 13 53.18 54.99 -35.54
C SER A 13 53.21 53.45 -35.68
N LYS A 14 54.17 53.00 -36.49
CA LYS A 14 54.70 51.62 -36.50
C LYS A 14 55.73 51.48 -35.36
N LEU A 15 56.22 50.26 -35.17
CA LEU A 15 57.18 49.75 -34.16
C LEU A 15 56.46 49.28 -32.90
N ALA A 16 56.44 48.01 -32.53
CA ALA A 16 57.46 46.96 -32.51
C ALA A 16 56.73 45.60 -32.35
N LEU A 17 57.25 44.41 -32.61
CA LEU A 17 58.41 43.87 -33.30
C LEU A 17 58.08 42.37 -33.37
N CYS A 18 57.98 41.84 -34.59
CA CYS A 18 57.81 40.42 -34.84
C CYS A 18 59.13 39.69 -34.51
N LYS A 19 59.11 38.72 -33.58
CA LYS A 19 60.14 37.68 -33.47
C LYS A 19 59.50 36.39 -32.95
N GLN A 20 59.55 35.35 -33.81
CA GLN A 20 60.05 33.99 -33.53
C GLN A 20 59.28 33.16 -32.47
N LEU A 21 59.05 31.87 -32.58
CA LEU A 21 59.29 30.80 -33.54
C LEU A 21 58.55 29.57 -32.94
N LEU A 22 58.12 28.65 -33.79
CA LEU A 22 57.44 27.39 -33.46
C LEU A 22 58.24 26.45 -32.51
N LEU A 23 57.49 25.52 -31.90
CA LEU A 23 57.85 24.20 -31.32
C LEU A 23 58.21 24.09 -29.83
N VAL A 24 57.22 23.68 -29.01
CA VAL A 24 57.29 22.58 -28.02
C VAL A 24 55.83 22.08 -27.88
N GLY A 25 55.42 20.87 -28.25
CA GLY A 25 55.79 19.58 -27.66
C GLY A 25 54.55 19.01 -26.95
N ALA A 26 54.09 17.84 -27.40
CA ALA A 26 52.88 17.14 -27.01
C ALA A 26 52.61 17.07 -25.50
N ILE A 27 51.46 17.55 -25.03
CA ILE A 27 50.85 17.09 -23.78
C ILE A 27 49.31 17.17 -23.91
N ILE A 28 48.66 16.08 -23.47
CA ILE A 28 47.24 15.94 -23.11
C ILE A 28 46.29 15.43 -24.22
N LEU A 29 46.46 14.13 -24.52
CA LEU A 29 45.36 13.19 -24.67
C LEU A 29 44.51 13.20 -23.38
N SER A 30 43.40 13.94 -23.36
CA SER A 30 42.41 13.80 -22.28
C SER A 30 40.98 13.88 -22.82
N LEU A 31 40.34 12.70 -22.78
CA LEU A 31 38.98 12.49 -22.28
C LEU A 31 37.82 13.08 -23.11
N LEU A 32 37.23 12.22 -23.97
CA LEU A 32 35.78 12.31 -24.25
C LEU A 32 35.00 12.11 -22.94
N PRO A 33 33.77 12.66 -22.84
CA PRO A 33 32.68 11.71 -22.91
C PRO A 33 31.55 12.11 -23.87
N MET A 34 31.08 11.08 -24.56
CA MET A 34 29.77 11.00 -25.19
C MET A 34 28.69 11.49 -24.22
N MET A 35 28.03 12.61 -24.52
CA MET A 35 26.75 12.92 -23.91
C MET A 35 25.65 12.13 -24.63
N SER A 36 25.66 10.82 -24.45
CA SER A 36 24.41 10.06 -24.53
C SER A 36 23.68 10.34 -23.22
N TYR A 37 22.80 11.34 -23.23
CA TYR A 37 21.81 11.51 -22.18
C TYR A 37 20.86 10.30 -22.30
N GLY A 38 21.26 9.20 -21.68
CA GLY A 38 20.35 8.11 -21.35
C GLY A 38 19.25 8.71 -20.49
N LYS A 39 18.08 8.93 -21.09
CA LYS A 39 16.84 9.21 -20.38
C LYS A 39 16.59 7.97 -19.52
N SER A 40 17.05 7.99 -18.27
CA SER A 40 16.70 6.96 -17.31
C SER A 40 15.18 7.00 -17.21
N ALA A 41 14.52 6.00 -17.82
CA ALA A 41 13.12 5.75 -17.58
C ALA A 41 13.03 5.43 -16.10
N LYS A 42 12.57 6.39 -15.30
CA LYS A 42 12.16 6.16 -13.92
C LYS A 42 10.98 5.19 -14.03
N MET A 43 11.28 3.90 -13.98
CA MET A 43 10.29 2.86 -13.81
C MET A 43 9.58 3.23 -12.51
N SER A 44 8.29 3.58 -12.59
CA SER A 44 7.46 3.82 -11.41
C SER A 44 7.38 2.51 -10.66
N GLN A 45 8.32 2.29 -9.74
CA GLN A 45 8.15 1.32 -8.69
C GLN A 45 6.88 1.78 -7.96
N GLU A 46 5.79 1.02 -8.09
CA GLU A 46 4.62 1.24 -7.24
C GLU A 46 5.15 1.26 -5.81
N ASP A 47 5.14 2.44 -5.19
CA ASP A 47 5.70 2.62 -3.87
C ASP A 47 4.88 1.73 -2.93
N GLN A 48 5.52 0.71 -2.35
CA GLN A 48 4.83 -0.17 -1.43
C GLN A 48 4.42 0.65 -0.21
N PRO A 49 3.12 0.75 0.12
CA PRO A 49 2.69 1.58 1.23
C PRO A 49 3.28 1.03 2.54
N ILE A 50 3.93 1.91 3.31
CA ILE A 50 4.35 1.62 4.68
C ILE A 50 3.25 2.10 5.61
N LEU A 51 2.52 1.14 6.16
CA LEU A 51 1.35 1.35 7.02
C LEU A 51 1.74 1.17 8.48
N GLY A 52 1.05 1.87 9.38
CA GLY A 52 1.14 1.63 10.80
C GLY A 52 0.59 0.25 11.21
N ARG A 53 0.89 -0.16 12.43
CA ARG A 53 0.34 -1.39 13.03
C ARG A 53 -1.18 -1.36 13.13
N TYR A 54 -1.74 -0.18 13.34
CA TYR A 54 -3.17 0.06 13.38
C TYR A 54 -3.52 1.09 12.32
N GLU A 55 -4.59 0.85 11.58
CA GLU A 55 -5.08 1.73 10.53
C GLU A 55 -6.58 1.87 10.62
N HIS A 56 -7.10 2.93 10.01
CA HIS A 56 -8.51 3.00 9.69
C HIS A 56 -8.75 2.38 8.32
N VAL A 57 -9.83 1.61 8.20
CA VAL A 57 -10.26 1.00 6.95
C VAL A 57 -11.74 1.25 6.73
N THR A 58 -12.16 1.26 5.47
CA THR A 58 -13.58 1.39 5.11
C THR A 58 -14.08 0.06 4.57
N ILE A 59 -15.29 -0.37 4.95
CA ILE A 59 -15.87 -1.65 4.47
C ILE A 59 -17.21 -1.40 3.77
N ASP A 60 -17.30 -1.86 2.52
CA ASP A 60 -18.45 -1.68 1.63
C ASP A 60 -19.72 -2.33 2.21
N GLU A 61 -19.62 -3.59 2.65
CA GLU A 61 -20.76 -4.34 3.19
C GLU A 61 -21.28 -3.78 4.53
N LEU A 62 -20.52 -2.88 5.18
CA LEU A 62 -20.96 -2.15 6.38
C LEU A 62 -21.55 -0.77 6.05
N GLY A 63 -21.89 -0.51 4.78
CA GLY A 63 -22.39 0.79 4.33
C GLY A 63 -21.30 1.85 4.31
N ASP A 64 -20.12 1.50 3.79
CA ASP A 64 -18.93 2.36 3.77
C ASP A 64 -18.51 2.88 5.16
N THR A 65 -18.71 2.05 6.19
CA THR A 65 -18.33 2.41 7.57
C THR A 65 -16.81 2.30 7.74
N GLN A 66 -16.22 3.35 8.31
CA GLN A 66 -14.82 3.39 8.71
C GLN A 66 -14.64 2.72 10.10
N ILE A 67 -13.73 1.75 10.20
CA ILE A 67 -13.45 1.03 11.45
C ILE A 67 -11.95 0.92 11.71
N LYS A 68 -11.58 0.70 12.98
CA LYS A 68 -10.19 0.42 13.36
C LYS A 68 -9.80 -1.00 12.97
N ALA A 69 -8.64 -1.14 12.34
CA ALA A 69 -8.06 -2.42 11.97
C ALA A 69 -6.66 -2.57 12.54
N LYS A 70 -6.34 -3.77 13.04
CA LYS A 70 -4.98 -4.17 13.37
C LYS A 70 -4.36 -4.91 12.18
N LEU A 71 -3.21 -4.44 11.72
CA LEU A 71 -2.41 -5.09 10.69
C LEU A 71 -1.46 -6.07 11.39
N ASP A 72 -1.72 -7.37 11.24
CA ASP A 72 -1.05 -8.43 11.99
C ASP A 72 -0.32 -9.40 11.05
N THR A 73 0.99 -9.20 10.90
CA THR A 73 1.84 -10.07 10.09
C THR A 73 2.00 -11.48 10.67
N GLY A 74 1.69 -11.67 11.97
CA GLY A 74 1.74 -12.97 12.65
C GLY A 74 0.49 -13.84 12.44
N ALA A 75 -0.61 -13.25 11.96
CA ALA A 75 -1.81 -13.97 11.58
C ALA A 75 -1.86 -14.19 10.07
N TYR A 76 -2.31 -15.35 9.60
CA TYR A 76 -2.43 -15.60 8.16
C TYR A 76 -3.70 -14.98 7.56
N THR A 77 -4.83 -15.19 8.21
CA THR A 77 -6.18 -14.80 7.74
C THR A 77 -6.66 -13.52 8.41
N ALA A 78 -7.59 -12.81 7.76
CA ALA A 78 -8.32 -11.71 8.39
C ALA A 78 -9.48 -12.23 9.26
N SER A 79 -9.93 -11.39 10.20
CA SER A 79 -11.11 -11.68 11.03
C SER A 79 -11.84 -10.40 11.44
N LEU A 80 -13.17 -10.46 11.49
CA LEU A 80 -14.05 -9.39 11.97
C LEU A 80 -14.80 -9.85 13.22
N ASN A 81 -14.95 -8.95 14.19
CA ASN A 81 -15.81 -9.18 15.34
C ASN A 81 -17.29 -9.21 14.92
N ALA A 82 -17.95 -10.32 15.22
CA ALA A 82 -19.35 -10.54 14.88
C ALA A 82 -20.05 -11.40 15.94
N SER A 83 -21.31 -11.07 16.19
CA SER A 83 -22.25 -11.78 17.05
C SER A 83 -23.39 -12.39 16.24
N ASP A 84 -24.20 -13.24 16.86
CA ASP A 84 -25.41 -13.86 16.29
C ASP A 84 -25.15 -14.48 14.91
N ILE A 85 -24.08 -15.29 14.84
CA ILE A 85 -23.66 -15.96 13.62
C ILE A 85 -24.54 -17.19 13.38
N GLU A 86 -25.37 -17.14 12.34
CA GLU A 86 -26.30 -18.19 11.96
C GLU A 86 -26.05 -18.66 10.53
N TYR A 87 -25.98 -19.98 10.33
CA TYR A 87 -25.87 -20.58 9.01
C TYR A 87 -27.25 -20.91 8.47
N PHE A 88 -27.50 -20.60 7.19
CA PHE A 88 -28.77 -20.92 6.54
C PHE A 88 -28.58 -21.10 5.04
N LYS A 89 -29.64 -21.56 4.35
CA LYS A 89 -29.67 -21.69 2.89
C LYS A 89 -30.57 -20.64 2.26
N LYS A 90 -30.14 -20.05 1.15
CA LYS A 90 -31.01 -19.30 0.23
C LYS A 90 -31.06 -20.06 -1.10
N GLY A 91 -32.15 -20.78 -1.33
CA GLY A 91 -32.20 -21.77 -2.40
C GLY A 91 -31.20 -22.89 -2.12
N ASP A 92 -30.29 -23.14 -3.06
CA ASP A 92 -29.27 -24.18 -2.94
C ASP A 92 -27.94 -23.67 -2.34
N ASP A 93 -27.76 -22.35 -2.24
CA ASP A 93 -26.53 -21.72 -1.77
C ASP A 93 -26.47 -21.64 -0.24
N ASP A 94 -25.27 -21.85 0.32
CA ASP A 94 -25.01 -21.69 1.75
C ASP A 94 -24.70 -20.21 2.07
N TRP A 95 -25.35 -19.70 3.12
CA TRP A 95 -25.26 -18.31 3.57
C TRP A 95 -24.98 -18.24 5.06
N VAL A 96 -24.48 -17.10 5.49
CA VAL A 96 -24.32 -16.76 6.91
C VAL A 96 -24.96 -15.42 7.20
N ARG A 97 -25.75 -15.39 8.28
CA ARG A 97 -26.29 -14.18 8.89
C ARG A 97 -25.45 -13.85 10.11
N PHE A 98 -25.12 -12.58 10.32
CA PHE A 98 -24.34 -12.15 11.48
C PHE A 98 -24.54 -10.66 11.79
N THR A 99 -24.25 -10.26 13.02
CA THR A 99 -24.26 -8.85 13.43
C THR A 99 -22.82 -8.38 13.72
N PRO A 100 -22.25 -7.47 12.90
CA PRO A 100 -20.96 -6.86 13.19
C PRO A 100 -20.98 -6.10 14.52
N VAL A 101 -19.89 -6.18 15.28
CA VAL A 101 -19.74 -5.45 16.55
C VAL A 101 -18.48 -4.59 16.46
N ILE A 102 -18.66 -3.27 16.43
CA ILE A 102 -17.61 -2.27 16.23
C ILE A 102 -17.61 -1.33 17.44
N ASP A 103 -16.49 -1.26 18.18
CA ASP A 103 -16.37 -0.40 19.38
C ASP A 103 -17.57 -0.59 20.35
N ASP A 104 -17.91 -1.84 20.66
CA ASP A 104 -19.06 -2.28 21.49
C ASP A 104 -20.46 -1.93 20.95
N VAL A 105 -20.54 -1.34 19.76
CA VAL A 105 -21.80 -1.05 19.07
C VAL A 105 -22.14 -2.16 18.10
N ARG A 106 -23.34 -2.73 18.25
CA ARG A 106 -23.92 -3.67 17.30
C ARG A 106 -24.45 -2.91 16.08
N LEU A 107 -23.95 -3.25 14.90
CA LEU A 107 -24.43 -2.67 13.63
C LEU A 107 -25.66 -3.43 13.10
N ALA A 108 -26.15 -3.03 11.93
CA ALA A 108 -27.20 -3.76 11.24
C ALA A 108 -26.76 -5.20 10.93
N THR A 109 -27.66 -6.16 11.10
CA THR A 109 -27.43 -7.56 10.73
C THR A 109 -27.25 -7.68 9.23
N LEU A 110 -26.26 -8.47 8.82
CA LEU A 110 -25.90 -8.72 7.43
C LEU A 110 -26.09 -10.19 7.09
N GLU A 111 -26.35 -10.43 5.81
CA GLU A 111 -26.42 -11.77 5.24
C GLU A 111 -25.50 -11.83 4.03
N LEU A 112 -24.47 -12.68 4.08
CA LEU A 112 -23.51 -12.86 3.00
C LEU A 112 -23.40 -14.34 2.60
N PRO A 113 -23.06 -14.63 1.33
CA PRO A 113 -22.73 -15.99 0.92
C PRO A 113 -21.59 -16.56 1.76
N LEU A 114 -21.72 -17.83 2.15
CA LEU A 114 -20.67 -18.55 2.86
C LEU A 114 -19.61 -19.00 1.86
N GLU A 115 -18.40 -18.45 1.96
CA GLU A 115 -17.27 -18.83 1.09
C GLU A 115 -16.71 -20.20 1.47
N LYS A 116 -16.45 -20.39 2.77
CA LYS A 116 -15.93 -21.65 3.33
C LYS A 116 -16.06 -21.65 4.85
N ILE A 117 -15.83 -22.82 5.44
CA ILE A 117 -15.63 -22.96 6.87
C ILE A 117 -14.14 -23.14 7.15
N SER A 118 -13.56 -22.22 7.91
CA SER A 118 -12.17 -22.33 8.39
C SER A 118 -12.12 -23.19 9.65
N LYS A 119 -11.19 -24.15 9.70
CA LYS A 119 -10.90 -24.95 10.90
C LYS A 119 -9.66 -24.39 11.56
N ILE A 120 -9.79 -23.76 12.73
CA ILE A 120 -8.63 -23.37 13.51
C ILE A 120 -8.21 -24.56 14.37
N LYS A 121 -7.02 -25.11 14.13
CA LYS A 121 -6.41 -26.08 15.04
C LYS A 121 -6.05 -25.33 16.33
N PRO A 122 -6.58 -25.71 17.51
CA PRO A 122 -6.08 -25.17 18.76
C PRO A 122 -4.59 -25.48 18.88
N ARG A 123 -3.81 -24.56 19.46
CA ARG A 123 -2.48 -24.92 19.96
C ARG A 123 -2.72 -25.83 21.15
N VAL A 124 -2.24 -27.06 21.03
CA VAL A 124 -2.34 -28.05 22.10
C VAL A 124 -1.32 -27.63 23.15
N GLU A 125 -1.77 -26.89 24.16
CA GLU A 125 -1.12 -26.91 25.47
C GLU A 125 -1.69 -28.12 26.23
N GLU A 126 -0.82 -28.90 26.87
CA GLU A 126 -1.18 -30.15 27.52
C GLU A 126 -2.20 -29.92 28.64
N GLY A 127 -3.42 -30.40 28.41
CA GLY A 127 -4.45 -30.55 29.42
C GLY A 127 -5.52 -29.49 29.35
N GLU A 128 -6.62 -29.80 28.65
CA GLU A 128 -7.98 -29.37 28.96
C GLU A 128 -8.96 -30.09 28.02
N ASP A 129 -10.21 -30.16 28.45
CA ASP A 129 -11.15 -31.26 28.26
C ASP A 129 -11.60 -31.54 26.81
N GLN A 130 -12.02 -32.79 26.58
CA GLN A 130 -12.40 -33.35 25.27
C GLN A 130 -13.62 -32.67 24.62
N ASP A 131 -14.28 -31.73 25.30
CA ASP A 131 -15.40 -30.94 24.79
C ASP A 131 -14.97 -29.60 24.15
N ASP A 132 -13.75 -29.10 24.45
CA ASP A 132 -13.18 -27.88 23.85
C ASP A 132 -12.46 -28.13 22.50
N ILE A 133 -12.44 -29.39 22.07
CA ILE A 133 -11.88 -29.86 20.78
C ILE A 133 -12.90 -29.68 19.63
N VAL A 134 -13.91 -28.83 19.78
CA VAL A 134 -14.53 -28.22 18.59
C VAL A 134 -13.57 -27.14 18.09
N ALA A 135 -12.54 -27.57 17.35
CA ALA A 135 -11.70 -26.71 16.54
C ALA A 135 -12.56 -25.59 15.94
N SER A 136 -12.45 -24.36 16.47
CA SER A 136 -13.46 -23.31 16.27
C SER A 136 -13.72 -23.11 14.77
N LYS A 137 -14.84 -23.66 14.29
CA LYS A 137 -15.27 -23.54 12.90
C LYS A 137 -15.73 -22.11 12.72
N ARG A 138 -15.04 -21.36 11.86
CA ARG A 138 -15.39 -19.96 11.58
C ARG A 138 -15.94 -19.84 10.17
N PRO A 139 -17.12 -19.23 9.98
CA PRO A 139 -17.59 -18.91 8.65
C PRO A 139 -16.66 -17.87 8.04
N VAL A 140 -16.34 -18.07 6.77
CA VAL A 140 -15.57 -17.11 5.97
C VAL A 140 -16.53 -16.47 4.98
N VAL A 141 -16.49 -15.15 4.92
CA VAL A 141 -17.20 -14.34 3.94
C VAL A 141 -16.20 -13.53 3.12
N LYS A 142 -16.61 -13.08 1.93
CA LYS A 142 -15.88 -12.06 1.18
C LYS A 142 -16.34 -10.69 1.66
N MET A 143 -15.41 -9.79 1.92
CA MET A 143 -15.70 -8.38 2.19
C MET A 143 -14.80 -7.49 1.37
N LYS A 144 -15.34 -6.39 0.85
CA LYS A 144 -14.59 -5.39 0.11
C LYS A 144 -14.13 -4.30 1.07
N VAL A 145 -12.82 -4.23 1.25
CA VAL A 145 -12.16 -3.36 2.22
C VAL A 145 -11.33 -2.32 1.48
N CYS A 146 -11.40 -1.08 1.93
CA CYS A 146 -10.55 0.01 1.53
C CYS A 146 -9.45 0.20 2.56
N LEU A 147 -8.20 0.24 2.09
CA LEU A 147 -7.04 0.57 2.90
C LEU A 147 -6.03 1.31 2.03
N ALA A 148 -5.54 2.46 2.51
CA ALA A 148 -4.51 3.25 1.82
C ALA A 148 -4.85 3.57 0.36
N GLY A 149 -6.10 4.00 0.12
CA GLY A 149 -6.58 4.35 -1.22
C GLY A 149 -6.86 3.16 -2.15
N GLN A 150 -6.78 1.91 -1.66
CA GLN A 150 -7.02 0.72 -2.48
C GLN A 150 -8.21 -0.09 -1.98
N TRP A 151 -9.13 -0.43 -2.89
CA TRP A 151 -10.17 -1.43 -2.63
C TRP A 151 -9.65 -2.85 -2.93
N LYS A 152 -9.81 -3.78 -1.99
CA LYS A 152 -9.57 -5.22 -2.18
C LYS A 152 -10.69 -6.04 -1.56
N THR A 153 -11.13 -7.08 -2.27
CA THR A 153 -12.02 -8.10 -1.71
C THR A 153 -11.18 -9.18 -1.03
N ILE A 154 -11.38 -9.35 0.28
CA ILE A 154 -10.61 -10.27 1.13
C ILE A 154 -11.50 -11.35 1.76
N ASP A 155 -10.89 -12.47 2.14
CA ASP A 155 -11.52 -13.49 2.98
C ASP A 155 -11.50 -13.03 4.45
N VAL A 156 -12.67 -12.95 5.09
CA VAL A 156 -12.81 -12.54 6.50
C VAL A 156 -13.46 -13.66 7.29
N ASN A 157 -12.78 -14.14 8.34
CA ASN A 157 -13.41 -15.02 9.32
C ASN A 157 -14.33 -14.22 10.24
N LEU A 158 -15.56 -14.67 10.39
CA LEU A 158 -16.48 -14.14 11.41
C LEU A 158 -16.21 -14.85 12.73
N THR A 159 -16.06 -14.10 13.82
CA THR A 159 -15.76 -14.65 15.14
C THR A 159 -16.18 -13.66 16.21
N ASN A 160 -16.56 -14.18 17.38
CA ASN A 160 -16.61 -13.35 18.58
C ASN A 160 -15.17 -12.97 18.98
N ARG A 161 -14.92 -11.67 19.16
CA ARG A 161 -13.65 -11.07 19.57
C ARG A 161 -13.88 -9.98 20.63
N ASP A 162 -14.90 -10.12 21.47
CA ASP A 162 -15.31 -9.09 22.44
C ASP A 162 -14.21 -8.73 23.45
N HIS A 163 -13.19 -9.58 23.62
CA HIS A 163 -12.01 -9.30 24.46
C HIS A 163 -10.88 -8.54 23.74
N PHE A 164 -11.07 -8.09 22.49
CA PHE A 164 -10.02 -7.44 21.70
C PHE A 164 -10.39 -5.99 21.34
N ASN A 165 -9.42 -5.08 21.46
CA ASN A 165 -9.60 -3.65 21.21
C ASN A 165 -9.82 -3.25 19.73
N TYR A 166 -9.70 -4.19 18.78
CA TYR A 166 -9.78 -3.91 17.34
C TYR A 166 -10.79 -4.84 16.69
N PRO A 167 -11.88 -4.31 16.10
CA PRO A 167 -12.94 -5.12 15.54
C PRO A 167 -12.49 -5.87 14.28
N LEU A 168 -11.56 -5.30 13.51
CA LEU A 168 -10.96 -5.97 12.35
C LEU A 168 -9.48 -6.28 12.59
N LEU A 169 -9.08 -7.48 12.17
CA LEU A 169 -7.68 -7.87 12.03
C LEU A 169 -7.41 -8.22 10.57
N LEU A 170 -6.35 -7.65 10.00
CA LEU A 170 -5.85 -7.95 8.66
C LEU A 170 -4.57 -8.78 8.75
N GLY A 171 -4.69 -10.06 8.40
CA GLY A 171 -3.56 -10.99 8.38
C GLY A 171 -2.66 -10.84 7.16
N ALA A 172 -1.54 -11.57 7.15
CA ALA A 172 -0.54 -11.59 6.09
C ALA A 172 -1.12 -11.86 4.68
N LYS A 173 -2.19 -12.65 4.54
CA LYS A 173 -2.86 -12.87 3.25
C LYS A 173 -3.44 -11.56 2.68
N ALA A 174 -4.12 -10.77 3.51
CA ALA A 174 -4.67 -9.48 3.10
C ALA A 174 -3.53 -8.48 2.82
N LEU A 175 -2.55 -8.38 3.73
CA LEU A 175 -1.41 -7.46 3.59
C LEU A 175 -0.63 -7.67 2.28
N ARG A 176 -0.46 -8.93 1.84
CA ARG A 176 0.14 -9.26 0.54
C ARG A 176 -0.66 -8.72 -0.64
N GLN A 177 -2.00 -8.71 -0.57
CA GLN A 177 -2.84 -8.17 -1.64
C GLN A 177 -2.74 -6.63 -1.75
N TYR A 178 -2.54 -5.95 -0.63
CA TYR A 178 -2.26 -4.51 -0.56
C TYR A 178 -0.79 -4.16 -0.84
N LYS A 179 0.09 -5.17 -1.01
CA LYS A 179 1.55 -4.99 -1.11
C LYS A 179 2.14 -4.15 0.03
N ALA A 180 1.50 -4.16 1.20
CA ALA A 180 1.82 -3.28 2.31
C ALA A 180 2.99 -3.80 3.16
N LEU A 181 3.84 -2.87 3.61
CA LEU A 181 4.77 -3.07 4.71
C LEU A 181 4.14 -2.53 5.99
N VAL A 182 4.39 -3.19 7.12
CA VAL A 182 3.84 -2.77 8.42
C VAL A 182 4.98 -2.25 9.30
N ASP A 183 4.89 -0.98 9.67
CA ASP A 183 5.73 -0.32 10.67
C ASP A 183 5.06 -0.42 12.04
N ALA A 184 5.63 -1.25 12.92
CA ALA A 184 5.10 -1.49 14.24
C ALA A 184 5.18 -0.27 15.18
N GLY A 185 5.99 0.74 14.85
CA GLY A 185 6.17 1.97 15.62
C GLY A 185 5.23 3.11 15.22
N ARG A 186 4.38 2.90 14.21
CA ARG A 186 3.44 3.90 13.71
C ARG A 186 2.02 3.40 13.75
N GLU A 187 1.07 4.34 13.75
CA GLU A 187 -0.36 4.08 13.76
C GLU A 187 -1.04 5.16 12.90
N TYR A 188 -2.13 4.79 12.22
CA TYR A 188 -3.02 5.67 11.47
C TYR A 188 -2.27 6.53 10.43
N THR A 189 -1.43 5.89 9.62
CA THR A 189 -0.57 6.59 8.65
C THR A 189 -1.24 6.76 7.29
N ALA A 190 -2.28 5.97 6.99
CA ALA A 190 -2.98 6.01 5.72
C ALA A 190 -4.23 6.89 5.76
N ASP A 191 -4.56 7.44 4.59
CA ASP A 191 -5.90 7.96 4.35
C ASP A 191 -6.90 6.79 4.34
N PRO A 192 -7.93 6.81 5.21
CA PRO A 192 -8.98 5.79 5.23
C PRO A 192 -9.89 5.82 3.99
N ALA A 193 -9.91 6.94 3.26
CA ALA A 193 -10.76 7.10 2.10
C ALA A 193 -10.08 6.50 0.85
N CYS A 194 -10.82 5.65 0.15
CA CYS A 194 -10.51 5.29 -1.21
C CYS A 194 -11.26 6.25 -2.11
N ASN A 195 -10.61 7.36 -2.46
CA ASN A 195 -11.14 8.29 -3.45
C ASN A 195 -11.33 7.51 -4.77
N GLN A 196 -12.58 7.38 -5.20
CA GLN A 196 -12.96 6.82 -6.50
C GLN A 196 -12.73 7.85 -7.60
#